data_AF-T5AMG6-F1
#
_entry.id   AF-T5AMG6-F1
#
_cell.length_a   1.000
_cell.length_b   1.000
_cell.length_c   1.000
_cell.angle_alpha   90.00
_cell.angle_beta   90.00
_cell.angle_gamma   90.00
#
_symmetry.space_group_name_H-M   'P 1'
#
loop_
_entity.id
_entity.type
_entity.pdbx_description
1 polymer ?
#
loop_
_entity_poly.entity_id
_entity_poly.type
_entity_poly.pdbx_seq_one_letter_code
_entity_poly.pdbx_strand_id
1 'polypeptide(L)'
;MAADKELPYLELFSQLSVASSIAILDPKPNQPLRQRHLVTLRSRDVPGLFTAKLDMVVNAINLSIMELGVTALEPSAKFELEPFADKICSGRCNRSMQRNVGILSWAMGEWYRVATLRAQLWAQLDQSLGSREKLLESVAGAWEARRQRRREGSAESEDEDVTGKQTTCDKADLLRFMGQQSFEVEVPAGAGLDDACSLRLEWKIDFDWTGEAQSKIAVMVGLPGKWREADGRGIFGRLPTLFNDLVKGGQGPEEAVQTVAALLAGLQGP
;
A
#
# COMPACT_ATOMS: atom_id res chain seq x y z
N MET A 1 9.79 30.73 -24.02
CA MET A 1 10.58 29.72 -23.27
C MET A 1 10.33 28.37 -23.94
N ALA A 2 11.30 27.46 -23.94
CA ALA A 2 11.17 26.16 -24.63
C ALA A 2 10.68 25.11 -23.63
N ALA A 3 9.68 24.31 -24.01
CA ALA A 3 9.04 23.29 -23.18
C ALA A 3 10.06 22.33 -22.51
N ASP A 4 11.17 22.03 -23.19
CA ASP A 4 12.22 21.15 -22.68
C ASP A 4 12.91 21.68 -21.40
N LYS A 5 12.89 22.99 -21.18
CA LYS A 5 13.45 23.61 -19.98
C LYS A 5 12.47 23.62 -18.81
N GLU A 6 11.16 23.59 -19.08
CA GLU A 6 10.11 23.70 -18.07
C GLU A 6 9.62 22.33 -17.59
N LEU A 7 9.61 21.33 -18.48
CA LEU A 7 9.11 19.98 -18.18
C LEU A 7 9.75 19.36 -16.92
N PRO A 8 11.07 19.42 -16.69
CA PRO A 8 11.66 18.86 -15.48
C PRO A 8 11.09 19.49 -14.21
N TYR A 9 10.78 20.79 -14.22
CA TYR A 9 10.21 21.50 -13.08
C TYR A 9 8.75 21.11 -12.82
N LEU A 10 7.98 20.86 -13.87
CA LEU A 10 6.60 20.37 -13.76
C LEU A 10 6.55 18.93 -13.23
N GLU A 11 7.57 18.13 -13.55
CA GLU A 11 7.64 16.74 -13.11
C GLU A 11 8.23 16.57 -11.69
N LEU A 12 8.90 17.57 -11.12
CA LEU A 12 9.57 17.49 -9.81
C LEU A 12 8.70 16.88 -8.70
N PHE A 13 7.41 17.19 -8.71
CA PHE A 13 6.46 16.76 -7.67
C PHE A 13 5.58 15.58 -8.10
N SER A 14 5.81 15.03 -9.28
CA SER A 14 5.06 13.89 -9.79
C SER A 14 5.85 12.59 -9.65
N GLN A 15 5.21 11.59 -9.04
CA GLN A 15 5.71 10.21 -9.00
C GLN A 15 5.52 9.48 -10.34
N LEU A 16 4.67 10.03 -11.21
CA LEU A 16 4.37 9.47 -12.52
C LEU A 16 4.97 10.35 -13.63
N SER A 17 5.65 9.71 -14.57
CA SER A 17 5.99 10.30 -15.86
C SER A 17 4.78 10.21 -16.80
N VAL A 18 4.55 11.27 -17.57
CA VAL A 18 3.37 11.40 -18.43
C VAL A 18 3.82 11.54 -19.88
N ALA A 19 3.37 10.63 -20.74
CA ALA A 19 3.51 10.76 -22.19
C ALA A 19 2.13 10.92 -22.82
N SER A 20 1.96 11.85 -23.76
CA SER A 20 0.67 12.07 -24.42
C SER A 20 0.81 12.16 -25.93
N SER A 21 -0.19 11.66 -26.66
CA SER A 21 -0.35 11.89 -28.09
C SER A 21 -1.77 12.40 -28.37
N ILE A 22 -1.86 13.33 -29.32
CA ILE A 22 -3.11 14.02 -29.67
C ILE A 22 -3.40 13.76 -31.14
N ALA A 23 -4.63 13.35 -31.44
CA ALA A 23 -5.12 13.19 -32.80
C ALA A 23 -6.44 13.94 -32.97
N ILE A 24 -6.59 14.66 -34.07
CA ILE A 24 -7.87 15.28 -34.43
C ILE A 24 -8.76 14.20 -35.03
N LEU A 25 -9.99 14.08 -34.52
CA LEU A 25 -10.96 13.10 -35.02
C LEU A 25 -11.74 13.68 -36.20
N ASP A 26 -12.14 12.80 -37.11
CA ASP A 26 -12.94 13.19 -38.27
C ASP A 26 -14.21 13.95 -37.85
N PRO A 27 -14.55 15.04 -38.56
CA PRO A 27 -15.79 15.76 -38.34
C PRO A 27 -16.98 14.82 -38.56
N LYS A 28 -17.85 14.70 -37.54
CA LYS A 28 -19.15 14.04 -37.71
C LYS A 28 -20.23 15.11 -37.84
N PRO A 29 -21.24 14.91 -38.69
CA PRO A 29 -22.35 15.86 -38.81
C PRO A 29 -23.02 16.04 -37.44
N ASN A 30 -23.34 17.28 -37.09
CA ASN A 30 -23.92 17.69 -35.80
C ASN A 30 -23.06 17.40 -34.56
N GLN A 31 -21.74 17.23 -34.70
CA GLN A 31 -20.83 17.09 -33.57
C GLN A 31 -19.74 18.17 -33.62
N PRO A 32 -19.27 18.68 -32.48
CA PRO A 32 -18.17 19.62 -32.44
C PRO A 32 -16.88 18.96 -32.97
N LEU A 33 -15.89 19.79 -33.32
CA LEU A 33 -14.53 19.31 -33.58
C LEU A 33 -14.02 18.59 -32.33
N ARG A 34 -13.46 17.39 -32.50
CA ARG A 34 -13.01 16.56 -31.37
C ARG A 34 -11.54 16.22 -31.51
N GLN A 35 -10.87 16.16 -30.38
CA GLN A 35 -9.51 15.70 -30.22
C GLN A 35 -9.51 14.45 -29.36
N ARG A 36 -8.81 13.42 -29.80
CA ARG A 36 -8.52 12.24 -29.00
C ARG A 36 -7.14 12.38 -28.40
N HIS A 37 -7.04 12.20 -27.09
CA HIS A 37 -5.77 12.20 -26.38
C HIS A 37 -5.54 10.81 -25.80
N LEU A 38 -4.40 10.23 -26.14
CA LEU A 38 -3.92 8.99 -25.53
C LEU A 38 -2.81 9.38 -24.55
N VAL A 39 -3.04 9.14 -23.26
CA VAL A 39 -2.10 9.48 -22.20
C VAL A 39 -1.58 8.20 -21.58
N THR A 40 -0.27 8.07 -21.46
CA THR A 40 0.39 6.97 -20.76
C THR A 40 1.06 7.50 -19.51
N LEU A 41 0.73 6.91 -18.37
CA LEU A 41 1.31 7.19 -17.06
C LEU A 41 2.24 6.04 -16.68
N ARG A 42 3.45 6.35 -16.21
CA ARG A 42 4.42 5.33 -15.77
C ARG A 42 5.13 5.76 -14.49
N SER A 43 5.42 4.82 -13.60
CA SER A 43 6.26 5.07 -12.43
C SER A 43 7.61 5.67 -12.84
N ARG A 44 7.98 6.80 -12.22
CA ARG A 44 9.17 7.58 -12.61
C ARG A 44 10.41 7.15 -11.84
N ASP A 45 10.27 6.98 -10.54
CA ASP A 45 11.31 6.58 -9.58
C ASP A 45 11.77 5.14 -9.80
N VAL A 46 10.83 4.20 -9.95
CA VAL A 46 11.14 2.80 -10.24
C VAL A 46 10.41 2.34 -11.51
N PRO A 47 11.05 2.45 -12.69
CA PRO A 47 10.42 2.12 -13.97
C PRO A 47 9.88 0.69 -13.99
N GLY A 48 8.62 0.54 -14.37
CA GLY A 48 7.96 -0.76 -14.56
C GLY A 48 7.16 -1.28 -13.36
N LEU A 49 7.07 -0.52 -12.25
CA LEU A 49 6.17 -0.87 -11.14
C LEU A 49 4.72 -0.50 -11.40
N PHE A 50 4.48 0.54 -12.19
CA PHE A 50 3.14 0.98 -12.54
C PHE A 50 3.09 1.50 -13.97
N THR A 51 2.09 1.05 -14.74
CA THR A 51 1.72 1.65 -16.02
C THR A 51 0.21 1.75 -16.16
N ALA A 52 -0.28 2.89 -16.63
CA ALA A 52 -1.68 3.07 -17.01
C ALA A 52 -1.80 3.81 -18.35
N LYS A 53 -2.85 3.50 -19.11
CA LYS A 53 -3.18 4.19 -20.36
C LYS A 53 -4.60 4.74 -20.29
N LEU A 54 -4.71 6.05 -20.47
CA LEU A 54 -5.96 6.79 -20.53
C LEU A 54 -6.26 7.13 -21.99
N ASP A 55 -7.54 7.05 -22.34
CA ASP A 55 -8.07 7.54 -23.60
C ASP A 55 -9.15 8.57 -23.28
N MET A 56 -9.02 9.77 -23.82
CA MET A 56 -10.00 10.83 -23.65
C MET A 56 -10.34 11.51 -24.96
N VAL A 57 -11.62 11.81 -25.13
CA VAL A 57 -12.12 12.60 -26.26
C VAL A 57 -12.53 13.96 -25.71
N VAL A 58 -11.94 15.01 -26.26
CA VAL A 58 -12.14 16.40 -25.85
C VAL A 58 -12.79 17.17 -27.00
N ASN A 59 -13.75 18.03 -26.68
CA ASN A 59 -14.26 19.00 -27.63
C ASN A 59 -13.22 20.10 -27.83
N ALA A 60 -12.72 20.25 -29.07
CA ALA A 60 -11.63 21.16 -29.40
C ALA A 60 -12.00 22.65 -29.27
N ILE A 61 -13.29 22.98 -29.16
CA ILE A 61 -13.78 24.36 -29.08
C ILE A 61 -13.91 24.80 -27.62
N ASN A 62 -14.60 24.01 -26.80
CA ASN A 62 -14.87 24.37 -25.40
C ASN A 62 -13.99 23.62 -24.39
N LEU A 63 -13.09 22.77 -24.87
CA LEU A 63 -12.15 21.96 -24.07
C LEU A 63 -12.81 21.04 -23.04
N SER A 64 -14.11 20.75 -23.19
CA SER A 64 -14.83 19.82 -22.32
C SER A 64 -14.49 18.37 -22.67
N ILE A 65 -14.28 17.54 -21.64
CA ILE A 65 -14.04 16.10 -21.78
C ILE A 65 -15.38 15.41 -22.08
N MET A 66 -15.51 14.92 -23.31
CA MET A 66 -16.68 14.21 -23.81
C MET A 66 -16.66 12.73 -23.44
N GLU A 67 -15.49 12.10 -23.45
CA GLU A 67 -15.31 10.68 -23.11
C GLU A 67 -13.99 10.54 -22.35
N LEU A 68 -13.97 9.66 -21.35
CA LEU A 68 -12.77 9.30 -20.59
C LEU A 68 -12.82 7.82 -20.28
N GLY A 69 -11.76 7.09 -20.58
CA GLY A 69 -11.63 5.67 -20.29
C GLY A 69 -10.20 5.28 -19.90
N VAL A 70 -10.09 4.24 -19.09
CA VAL A 70 -8.82 3.56 -18.81
C VAL A 70 -8.73 2.36 -19.75
N THR A 71 -7.80 2.39 -20.70
CA THR A 71 -7.64 1.34 -21.72
C THR A 71 -6.69 0.23 -21.28
N ALA A 72 -5.75 0.55 -20.40
CA ALA A 72 -4.87 -0.41 -19.76
C ALA A 72 -4.53 0.08 -18.36
N LEU A 73 -4.48 -0.85 -17.41
CA LEU A 73 -4.10 -0.62 -16.04
C LEU A 73 -3.15 -1.73 -15.58
N GLU A 74 -2.17 -1.35 -14.76
CA GLU A 74 -1.23 -2.28 -14.13
C GLU A 74 -1.99 -3.42 -13.44
N PRO A 75 -1.64 -4.71 -13.70
CA PRO A 75 -2.35 -5.85 -13.12
C PRO A 75 -2.43 -5.82 -11.58
N SER A 76 -1.38 -5.35 -10.91
CA SER A 76 -1.33 -5.23 -9.45
C SER A 76 -2.31 -4.18 -8.91
N ALA A 77 -2.66 -3.17 -9.71
CA ALA A 77 -3.57 -2.09 -9.33
C ALA A 77 -5.05 -2.41 -9.58
N LYS A 78 -5.37 -3.42 -10.40
CA LYS A 78 -6.74 -3.68 -10.85
C LYS A 78 -7.75 -3.78 -9.71
N PHE A 79 -7.47 -4.60 -8.71
CA PHE A 79 -8.43 -4.88 -7.65
C PHE A 79 -8.79 -3.66 -6.78
N GLU A 80 -7.88 -2.68 -6.66
CA GLU A 80 -8.07 -1.51 -5.81
C GLU A 80 -8.49 -0.27 -6.62
N LEU A 81 -7.83 -0.05 -7.77
CA LEU A 81 -7.96 1.18 -8.54
C LEU A 81 -9.00 1.09 -9.67
N GLU A 82 -9.21 -0.08 -10.28
CA GLU A 82 -10.17 -0.25 -11.39
C GLU A 82 -11.61 0.11 -10.98
N PRO A 83 -12.14 -0.31 -9.82
CA PRO A 83 -13.49 0.07 -9.39
C PRO A 83 -13.65 1.60 -9.25
N PHE A 84 -12.61 2.29 -8.79
CA PHE A 84 -12.60 3.74 -8.67
C PHE A 84 -12.52 4.43 -10.04
N ALA A 85 -11.66 3.93 -10.92
CA ALA A 85 -11.53 4.42 -12.29
C ALA A 85 -12.85 4.27 -13.07
N ASP A 86 -13.48 3.09 -12.99
CA ASP A 86 -14.77 2.81 -13.63
C ASP A 86 -15.87 3.75 -13.13
N LYS A 87 -15.88 4.04 -11.82
CA LYS A 87 -16.82 4.99 -11.23
C LYS A 87 -16.67 6.40 -11.82
N ILE A 88 -15.44 6.85 -12.05
CA ILE A 88 -15.12 8.15 -12.67
C ILE A 88 -15.48 8.17 -14.17
N CYS A 89 -15.10 7.12 -14.91
CA CYS A 89 -15.28 7.01 -16.35
C CYS A 89 -16.76 6.81 -16.75
N SER A 90 -17.49 5.97 -16.02
CA SER A 90 -18.91 5.69 -16.28
C SER A 90 -19.86 6.83 -15.87
N GLY A 91 -19.40 7.74 -15.02
CA GLY A 91 -20.23 8.82 -14.47
C GLY A 91 -21.23 8.37 -13.40
N ARG A 92 -21.06 7.18 -12.80
CA ARG A 92 -21.81 6.71 -11.62
C ARG A 92 -21.30 7.36 -10.32
N CYS A 93 -21.09 8.68 -10.36
CA CYS A 93 -20.52 9.47 -9.30
C CYS A 93 -21.08 10.90 -9.33
N ASN A 94 -20.66 11.72 -8.37
CA ASN A 94 -21.06 13.12 -8.33
C ASN A 94 -20.51 13.88 -9.54
N ARG A 95 -21.20 14.95 -9.94
CA ARG A 95 -20.84 15.77 -11.11
C ARG A 95 -19.38 16.26 -11.10
N SER A 96 -18.80 16.49 -9.93
CA SER A 96 -17.41 16.92 -9.76
C SER A 96 -16.38 15.83 -10.12
N MET A 97 -16.76 14.56 -9.98
CA MET A 97 -15.90 13.40 -10.27
C MET A 97 -16.05 12.91 -11.70
N GLN A 98 -17.23 13.09 -12.30
CA GLN A 98 -17.55 12.55 -13.61
C GLN A 98 -16.53 12.99 -14.67
N ARG A 99 -15.84 12.00 -15.28
CA ARG A 99 -14.83 12.22 -16.33
C ARG A 99 -13.71 13.19 -15.92
N ASN A 100 -13.43 13.28 -14.62
CA ASN A 100 -12.38 14.15 -14.11
C ASN A 100 -11.02 13.46 -14.23
N VAL A 101 -10.25 13.83 -15.27
CA VAL A 101 -8.92 13.28 -15.51
C VAL A 101 -7.94 13.58 -14.37
N GLY A 102 -8.09 14.74 -13.70
CA GLY A 102 -7.23 15.15 -12.60
C GLY A 102 -7.37 14.24 -11.39
N ILE A 103 -8.61 13.98 -10.95
CA ILE A 103 -8.92 13.04 -9.85
C ILE A 103 -8.42 11.63 -10.21
N LEU A 104 -8.62 11.20 -11.46
CA LEU A 104 -8.18 9.88 -11.90
C LEU A 104 -6.65 9.75 -11.87
N SER A 105 -5.92 10.72 -12.41
CA SER A 105 -4.45 10.71 -12.38
C SER A 105 -3.89 10.86 -10.96
N TRP A 106 -4.56 11.63 -10.10
CA TRP A 106 -4.20 11.77 -8.69
C TRP A 106 -4.32 10.42 -7.97
N ALA A 107 -5.47 9.75 -8.08
CA ALA A 107 -5.68 8.43 -7.50
C ALA A 107 -4.70 7.37 -8.01
N MET A 108 -4.29 7.44 -9.28
CA MET A 108 -3.24 6.59 -9.81
C MET A 108 -1.88 6.81 -9.14
N GLY A 109 -1.51 8.07 -8.91
CA GLY A 109 -0.30 8.44 -8.18
C GLY A 109 -0.36 8.03 -6.71
N GLU A 110 -1.48 8.30 -6.04
CA GLU A 110 -1.69 7.95 -4.64
C GLU A 110 -1.73 6.44 -4.41
N TRP A 111 -2.36 5.68 -5.31
CA TRP A 111 -2.28 4.22 -5.29
C TRP A 111 -0.82 3.77 -5.37
N TYR A 112 -0.07 4.29 -6.34
CA TYR A 112 1.33 3.93 -6.54
C TYR A 112 2.18 4.22 -5.30
N ARG A 113 2.02 5.41 -4.71
CA ARG A 113 2.70 5.83 -3.48
C ARG A 113 2.44 4.84 -2.34
N VAL A 114 1.16 4.58 -2.04
CA VAL A 114 0.76 3.75 -0.91
C VAL A 114 1.08 2.28 -1.15
N ALA A 115 0.89 1.77 -2.37
CA ALA A 115 1.24 0.40 -2.73
C ALA A 115 2.75 0.14 -2.63
N THR A 116 3.58 1.14 -2.96
CA THR A 116 5.04 1.05 -2.79
C THR A 116 5.43 0.98 -1.31
N LEU A 117 4.86 1.83 -0.45
CA LEU A 117 5.07 1.76 1.01
C LEU A 117 4.65 0.40 1.59
N ARG A 118 3.50 -0.10 1.13
CA ARG A 118 2.97 -1.40 1.53
C ARG A 118 3.89 -2.54 1.08
N ALA A 119 4.40 -2.49 -0.14
CA ALA A 119 5.33 -3.49 -0.66
C ALA A 119 6.67 -3.50 0.11
N GLN A 120 7.18 -2.32 0.48
CA GLN A 120 8.36 -2.19 1.34
C GLN A 120 8.13 -2.82 2.72
N LEU A 121 6.97 -2.57 3.34
CA LEU A 121 6.61 -3.20 4.61
C LEU A 121 6.57 -4.73 4.47
N TRP A 122 6.02 -5.25 3.37
CA TRP A 122 6.01 -6.72 3.15
C TRP A 122 7.39 -7.30 2.95
N ALA A 123 8.28 -6.60 2.25
CA ALA A 123 9.68 -7.02 2.14
C ALA A 123 10.37 -7.04 3.51
N GLN A 124 10.13 -6.03 4.36
CA GLN A 124 10.65 -5.96 5.73
C GLN A 124 10.13 -7.11 6.60
N LEU A 125 8.84 -7.39 6.53
CA LEU A 125 8.21 -8.50 7.25
C LEU A 125 8.68 -9.87 6.73
N ASP A 126 8.92 -10.05 5.44
CA ASP A 126 9.48 -11.30 4.88
C ASP A 126 10.92 -11.53 5.35
N GLN A 127 11.68 -10.45 5.50
CA GLN A 127 13.04 -10.52 6.01
C GLN A 127 13.11 -10.82 7.51
N SER A 128 12.19 -10.30 8.32
CA SER A 128 12.16 -10.49 9.77
C SER A 128 11.33 -11.69 10.24
N LEU A 129 10.21 -11.99 9.58
CA LEU A 129 9.22 -12.99 10.01
C LEU A 129 8.96 -14.08 8.96
N GLY A 130 9.55 -14.00 7.76
CA GLY A 130 9.26 -14.93 6.65
C GLY A 130 9.75 -16.37 6.85
N SER A 131 10.55 -16.64 7.88
CA SER A 131 10.88 -18.01 8.30
C SER A 131 10.77 -18.18 9.80
N ARG A 132 10.55 -19.42 10.24
CA ARG A 132 10.49 -19.79 11.66
C ARG A 132 11.72 -19.30 12.44
N GLU A 133 12.91 -19.48 11.87
CA GLU A 133 14.18 -19.10 12.48
C GLU A 133 14.27 -17.57 12.65
N LYS A 134 14.01 -16.83 11.56
CA LYS A 134 14.01 -15.36 11.55
C LYS A 134 12.99 -14.77 12.52
N LEU A 135 11.81 -15.39 12.61
CA LEU A 135 10.79 -14.99 13.56
C LEU A 135 11.29 -15.14 15.00
N LEU A 136 11.87 -16.28 15.35
CA LEU A 136 12.40 -16.51 16.70
C LEU A 136 13.53 -15.54 17.04
N GLU A 137 14.43 -15.26 16.10
CA GLU A 137 15.50 -14.26 16.27
C GLU A 137 14.95 -12.85 16.47
N SER A 138 14.01 -12.43 15.62
CA SER A 138 13.38 -11.11 15.69
C SER A 138 12.61 -10.92 16.99
N VAL A 139 11.88 -11.94 17.43
CA VAL A 139 11.15 -11.92 18.70
C VAL A 139 12.14 -11.86 19.88
N ALA A 140 13.21 -12.66 19.88
CA ALA A 140 14.22 -12.62 20.93
C ALA A 140 14.87 -11.22 21.05
N GLY A 141 15.29 -10.63 19.94
CA GLY A 141 15.87 -9.30 19.90
C GLY A 141 14.93 -8.19 20.40
N ALA A 142 13.65 -8.23 20.00
CA ALA A 142 12.65 -7.26 20.45
C ALA A 142 12.45 -7.29 21.98
N TRP A 143 12.52 -8.48 22.59
CA TRP A 143 12.44 -8.64 24.05
C TRP A 143 13.68 -8.12 24.78
N GLU A 144 14.87 -8.42 24.27
CA GLU A 144 16.13 -7.91 24.84
C GLU A 144 16.15 -6.38 24.83
N ALA A 145 15.79 -5.76 23.70
CA ALA A 145 15.66 -4.32 23.58
C ALA A 145 14.64 -3.73 24.58
N ARG A 146 13.48 -4.38 24.74
CA ARG A 146 12.44 -3.95 25.69
C ARG A 146 12.89 -4.09 27.14
N ARG A 147 13.63 -5.15 27.47
CA ARG A 147 14.21 -5.36 28.81
C ARG A 147 15.27 -4.30 29.12
N GLN A 148 16.05 -3.91 28.12
CA GLN A 148 17.05 -2.85 28.27
C GLN A 148 16.40 -1.48 28.49
N ARG A 149 15.41 -1.10 27.68
CA ARG A 149 14.62 0.14 27.87
C ARG A 149 13.95 0.24 29.25
N ARG A 150 13.52 -0.90 29.82
CA ARG A 150 12.96 -0.95 31.20
C ARG A 150 14.02 -0.81 32.30
N ARG A 151 15.26 -1.19 32.04
CA ARG A 151 16.38 -1.06 32.99
C ARG A 151 16.99 0.35 32.99
N GLU A 152 16.96 1.03 31.85
CA GLU A 152 17.56 2.34 31.65
C GLU A 152 16.64 3.53 31.97
N GLY A 153 15.45 3.28 32.55
CA GLY A 153 14.66 4.26 33.29
C GLY A 153 14.62 5.67 32.67
N SER A 154 14.01 5.83 31.50
CA SER A 154 13.61 7.13 30.93
C SER A 154 14.67 8.24 31.04
N ALA A 155 15.85 8.03 30.47
CA ALA A 155 16.63 9.15 29.97
C ALA A 155 16.12 9.45 28.55
N GLU A 156 15.63 10.67 28.33
CA GLU A 156 15.43 11.25 27.00
C GLU A 156 16.77 11.22 26.26
N SER A 157 17.03 10.15 25.50
CA SER A 157 18.07 10.19 24.47
C SER A 157 17.41 10.77 23.22
N GLU A 158 17.59 12.08 23.05
CA GLU A 158 17.47 12.74 21.76
C GLU A 158 18.25 11.93 20.72
N ASP A 159 17.54 11.47 19.70
CA ASP A 159 18.04 11.14 18.36
C ASP A 159 19.41 10.45 18.30
N GLU A 160 19.55 9.28 18.92
CA GLU A 160 20.40 8.26 18.31
C GLU A 160 19.60 7.64 17.17
N ASP A 161 19.78 8.25 16.01
CA ASP A 161 19.56 7.75 14.67
C ASP A 161 19.56 6.21 14.66
N VAL A 162 18.38 5.62 14.87
CA VAL A 162 18.10 4.21 14.60
C VAL A 162 18.13 4.12 13.08
N THR A 163 19.35 4.18 12.55
CA THR A 163 19.76 3.57 11.30
C THR A 163 19.67 2.05 11.50
N GLY A 164 18.47 1.59 11.87
CA GLY A 164 18.05 0.22 11.68
C GLY A 164 18.38 -0.07 10.24
N LYS A 165 19.28 -1.03 10.02
CA LYS A 165 19.69 -1.55 8.71
C LYS A 165 18.55 -1.30 7.75
N GLN A 166 18.68 -0.29 6.88
CA GLN A 166 17.72 -0.08 5.81
C GLN A 166 17.78 -1.37 5.00
N THR A 167 16.84 -2.25 5.30
CA THR A 167 16.61 -3.48 4.58
C THR A 167 16.38 -3.04 3.16
N THR A 168 17.35 -3.33 2.30
CA THR A 168 17.33 -2.90 0.91
C THR A 168 16.19 -3.64 0.23
N CYS A 169 15.01 -3.02 0.18
CA CYS A 169 13.90 -3.50 -0.63
C CYS A 169 14.32 -3.29 -2.08
N ASP A 170 14.64 -4.38 -2.77
CA ASP A 170 15.05 -4.29 -4.15
C ASP A 170 13.84 -4.17 -5.08
N LYS A 171 14.07 -3.89 -6.36
CA LYS A 171 12.98 -3.78 -7.34
C LYS A 171 12.19 -5.09 -7.48
N ALA A 172 12.83 -6.25 -7.29
CA ALA A 172 12.18 -7.55 -7.43
C ALA A 172 11.20 -7.79 -6.27
N ASP A 173 11.58 -7.40 -5.05
CA ASP A 173 10.73 -7.39 -3.87
C ASP A 173 9.52 -6.49 -4.08
N LEU A 174 9.74 -5.25 -4.56
CA LEU A 174 8.64 -4.34 -4.88
C LEU A 174 7.68 -4.99 -5.89
N LEU A 175 8.18 -5.49 -7.02
CA LEU A 175 7.36 -6.15 -8.05
C LEU A 175 6.56 -7.34 -7.49
N ARG A 176 7.18 -8.17 -6.65
CA ARG A 176 6.54 -9.31 -6.01
C ARG A 176 5.38 -8.87 -5.11
N PHE A 177 5.57 -7.77 -4.40
CA PHE A 177 4.69 -7.34 -3.33
C PHE A 177 3.65 -6.28 -3.75
N MET A 178 3.83 -5.51 -4.84
CA MET A 178 2.94 -4.39 -5.22
C MET A 178 1.42 -4.69 -5.14
N GLY A 179 0.99 -5.83 -5.69
CA GLY A 179 -0.41 -6.21 -5.81
C GLY A 179 -0.93 -7.14 -4.71
N GLN A 180 -0.06 -7.52 -3.78
CA GLN A 180 -0.51 -8.25 -2.60
C GLN A 180 -1.43 -7.33 -1.79
N GLN A 181 -2.30 -7.86 -0.94
CA GLN A 181 -3.16 -7.08 -0.02
C GLN A 181 -3.12 -7.63 1.41
N SER A 182 -2.50 -8.79 1.60
CA SER A 182 -2.32 -9.41 2.90
C SER A 182 -1.01 -10.18 2.95
N PHE A 183 -0.40 -10.21 4.12
CA PHE A 183 0.84 -10.91 4.41
C PHE A 183 0.58 -11.90 5.54
N GLU A 184 0.95 -13.16 5.34
CA GLU A 184 0.69 -14.25 6.27
C GLU A 184 2.02 -14.76 6.85
N VAL A 185 2.04 -14.96 8.16
CA VAL A 185 3.18 -15.47 8.93
C VAL A 185 2.71 -16.66 9.72
N GLU A 186 3.45 -17.76 9.63
CA GLU A 186 3.26 -18.89 10.53
C GLU A 186 4.08 -18.67 11.81
N VAL A 187 3.37 -18.55 12.93
CA VAL A 187 3.97 -18.39 14.24
C VAL A 187 4.06 -19.75 14.90
N PRO A 188 5.27 -20.27 15.18
CA PRO A 188 5.42 -21.53 15.88
C PRO A 188 4.88 -21.38 17.31
N ALA A 189 3.94 -22.23 17.70
CA ALA A 189 3.44 -22.29 19.06
C ALA A 189 3.81 -23.66 19.66
N GLY A 190 4.78 -23.67 20.59
CA GLY A 190 5.23 -24.89 21.27
C GLY A 190 6.15 -25.83 20.47
N ALA A 191 6.34 -27.05 20.99
CA ALA A 191 7.31 -28.02 20.48
C ALA A 191 6.78 -28.91 19.33
N GLY A 192 5.46 -28.93 19.08
CA GLY A 192 4.82 -29.73 18.04
C GLY A 192 4.58 -28.96 16.74
N LEU A 193 4.58 -29.67 15.60
CA LEU A 193 4.27 -29.10 14.28
C LEU A 193 2.78 -28.72 14.11
N ASP A 194 1.90 -29.33 14.92
CA ASP A 194 0.43 -29.29 14.78
C ASP A 194 -0.25 -28.18 15.61
N ASP A 195 0.55 -27.36 16.31
CA ASP A 195 0.09 -26.26 17.17
C ASP A 195 0.45 -24.87 16.59
N ALA A 196 0.79 -24.78 15.30
CA ALA A 196 1.15 -23.49 14.68
C ALA A 196 -0.02 -22.51 14.65
N CYS A 197 0.25 -21.26 15.03
CA CYS A 197 -0.66 -20.13 14.87
C CYS A 197 -0.38 -19.43 13.53
N SER A 198 -1.39 -18.85 12.91
CA SER A 198 -1.21 -17.98 11.74
C SER A 198 -1.49 -16.53 12.11
N LEU A 199 -0.63 -15.63 11.66
CA LEU A 199 -0.80 -14.19 11.78
C LEU A 199 -0.96 -13.63 10.37
N ARG A 200 -2.10 -12.99 10.09
CA ARG A 200 -2.37 -12.36 8.81
C ARG A 200 -2.48 -10.86 8.99
N LEU A 201 -1.57 -10.12 8.40
CA LEU A 201 -1.69 -8.67 8.22
C LEU A 201 -2.46 -8.41 6.92
N GLU A 202 -3.41 -7.50 6.94
CA GLU A 202 -4.15 -7.04 5.77
C GLU A 202 -3.94 -5.54 5.62
N TRP A 203 -3.66 -5.07 4.40
CA TRP A 203 -3.54 -3.66 4.06
C TRP A 203 -4.23 -3.42 2.72
N LYS A 204 -5.42 -2.83 2.79
CA LYS A 204 -6.23 -2.43 1.64
C LYS A 204 -6.13 -0.93 1.36
N ILE A 205 -6.10 -0.57 0.09
CA ILE A 205 -6.11 0.81 -0.39
C ILE A 205 -7.50 1.10 -0.98
N ASP A 206 -8.21 2.03 -0.38
CA ASP A 206 -9.47 2.61 -0.91
C ASP A 206 -9.24 4.05 -1.37
N PHE A 207 -10.24 4.67 -1.99
CA PHE A 207 -10.17 6.06 -2.45
C PHE A 207 -11.37 6.88 -2.00
N ASP A 208 -11.11 8.13 -1.63
CA ASP A 208 -12.17 9.09 -1.38
C ASP A 208 -12.64 9.81 -2.67
N TRP A 209 -13.54 10.78 -2.53
CA TRP A 209 -14.11 11.50 -3.66
C TRP A 209 -13.10 12.43 -4.37
N THR A 210 -11.99 12.78 -3.72
CA THR A 210 -10.89 13.58 -4.30
C THR A 210 -9.87 12.71 -5.02
N GLY A 211 -9.94 11.39 -4.84
CA GLY A 211 -8.94 10.44 -5.31
C GLY A 211 -7.81 10.22 -4.31
N GLU A 212 -7.92 10.72 -3.08
CA GLU A 212 -6.93 10.48 -2.03
C GLU A 212 -7.00 9.02 -1.58
N ALA A 213 -5.85 8.36 -1.46
CA ALA A 213 -5.76 6.99 -1.00
C ALA A 213 -6.01 6.88 0.51
N GLN A 214 -6.89 5.97 0.90
CA GLN A 214 -7.20 5.62 2.28
C GLN A 214 -6.66 4.23 2.60
N SER A 215 -5.72 4.14 3.54
CA SER A 215 -5.16 2.86 3.99
C SER A 215 -6.00 2.26 5.11
N LYS A 216 -6.41 1.00 4.93
CA LYS A 216 -7.05 0.18 5.96
C LYS A 216 -6.14 -0.99 6.31
N ILE A 217 -5.49 -0.89 7.47
CA ILE A 217 -4.56 -1.90 7.98
C ILE A 217 -5.24 -2.65 9.11
N ALA A 218 -5.18 -3.99 9.09
CA ALA A 218 -5.75 -4.85 10.11
C ALA A 218 -4.90 -6.10 10.33
N VAL A 219 -4.94 -6.65 11.54
CA VAL A 219 -4.30 -7.93 11.87
C VAL A 219 -5.37 -8.94 12.25
N MET A 220 -5.22 -10.15 11.72
CA MET A 220 -6.04 -11.32 12.03
C MET A 220 -5.14 -12.44 12.57
N VAL A 221 -5.66 -13.18 13.54
CA VAL A 221 -4.94 -14.29 14.17
C VAL A 221 -5.75 -15.57 13.98
N GLY A 222 -5.17 -16.55 13.27
CA GLY A 222 -5.65 -17.91 13.21
C GLY A 222 -5.01 -18.75 14.32
N LEU A 223 -5.85 -19.43 15.09
CA LEU A 223 -5.42 -20.26 16.22
C LEU A 223 -5.91 -21.70 16.04
N PRO A 224 -5.14 -22.70 16.51
CA PRO A 224 -5.62 -24.06 16.65
C PRO A 224 -6.88 -24.12 17.54
N GLY A 225 -7.82 -25.02 17.22
CA GLY A 225 -9.09 -25.15 17.95
C GLY A 225 -8.90 -25.35 19.46
N LYS A 226 -7.90 -26.16 19.85
CA LYS A 226 -7.54 -26.45 21.25
C LYS A 226 -7.16 -25.19 22.03
N TRP A 227 -6.50 -24.22 21.39
CA TRP A 227 -6.10 -22.95 22.01
C TRP A 227 -7.29 -22.03 22.22
N ARG A 228 -8.23 -22.03 21.28
CA ARG A 228 -9.49 -21.29 21.41
C ARG A 228 -10.33 -21.83 22.57
N GLU A 229 -10.36 -23.15 22.74
CA GLU A 229 -11.05 -23.81 23.86
C GLU A 229 -10.38 -23.54 25.21
N ALA A 230 -9.04 -23.46 25.23
CA ALA A 230 -8.26 -23.12 26.42
C ALA A 230 -8.30 -21.62 26.77
N ASP A 231 -8.66 -20.73 25.84
CA ASP A 231 -8.76 -19.29 26.05
C ASP A 231 -10.07 -18.89 26.77
N GLY A 232 -10.22 -19.35 28.02
CA GLY A 232 -11.39 -19.03 28.84
C GLY A 232 -11.57 -17.53 29.14
N ARG A 233 -10.57 -16.69 28.84
CA ARG A 233 -10.61 -15.22 29.03
C ARG A 233 -10.79 -14.44 27.73
N GLY A 234 -10.81 -15.10 26.57
CA GLY A 234 -10.94 -14.46 25.25
C GLY A 234 -9.81 -13.47 24.94
N ILE A 235 -8.60 -13.72 25.46
CA ILE A 235 -7.45 -12.82 25.30
C ILE A 235 -7.03 -12.72 23.84
N PHE A 236 -7.05 -13.83 23.11
CA PHE A 236 -6.60 -13.83 21.72
C PHE A 236 -7.52 -13.02 20.80
N GLY A 237 -8.81 -12.94 21.13
CA GLY A 237 -9.76 -12.07 20.44
C GLY A 237 -9.43 -10.58 20.55
N ARG A 238 -8.55 -10.18 21.48
CA ARG A 238 -8.13 -8.79 21.69
C ARG A 238 -6.84 -8.43 20.95
N LEU A 239 -6.14 -9.38 20.32
CA LEU A 239 -4.90 -9.09 19.60
C LEU A 239 -5.09 -8.10 18.43
N PRO A 240 -6.16 -8.21 17.60
CA PRO A 240 -6.44 -7.21 16.57
C PRO A 240 -6.64 -5.80 17.13
N THR A 241 -7.30 -5.67 18.28
CA THR A 241 -7.49 -4.37 18.93
C THR A 241 -6.18 -3.83 19.47
N LEU A 242 -5.34 -4.69 20.08
CA LEU A 242 -4.01 -4.29 20.55
C LEU A 242 -3.14 -3.80 19.41
N PHE A 243 -3.12 -4.47 18.25
CA PHE A 243 -2.40 -4.00 17.07
C PHE A 243 -2.84 -2.57 16.67
N ASN A 244 -4.15 -2.33 16.58
CA ASN A 244 -4.68 -1.02 16.23
C ASN A 244 -4.29 0.06 17.25
N ASP A 245 -4.28 -0.28 18.54
CA ASP A 245 -3.89 0.65 19.60
C ASP A 245 -2.40 0.97 19.55
N LEU A 246 -1.53 0.00 19.21
CA LEU A 246 -0.10 0.22 19.04
C LEU A 246 0.19 1.16 17.85
N VAL A 247 -0.45 0.92 16.70
CA VAL A 247 -0.29 1.77 15.51
C VAL A 247 -0.81 3.19 15.77
N LYS A 248 -1.97 3.33 16.44
CA LYS A 248 -2.50 4.65 16.84
C LYS A 248 -1.65 5.33 17.90
N GLY A 249 -0.98 4.56 18.75
CA GLY A 249 -0.03 5.04 19.76
C GLY A 249 1.31 5.51 19.19
N GLY A 250 1.49 5.47 17.87
CA GLY A 250 2.68 5.97 17.18
C GLY A 250 3.75 4.91 16.90
N GLN A 251 3.51 3.63 17.23
CA GLN A 251 4.42 2.56 16.80
C GLN A 251 4.32 2.31 15.30
N GLY A 252 5.46 2.02 14.68
CA GLY A 252 5.49 1.59 13.28
C GLY A 252 4.71 0.28 13.09
N PRO A 253 4.06 0.08 11.93
CA PRO A 253 3.28 -1.13 11.67
C PRO A 253 4.12 -2.40 11.74
N GLU A 254 5.40 -2.34 11.34
CA GLU A 254 6.34 -3.46 11.48
C GLU A 254 6.54 -3.87 12.96
N GLU A 255 6.88 -2.92 13.82
CA GLU A 255 7.10 -3.15 15.25
C GLU A 255 5.83 -3.67 15.94
N ALA A 256 4.66 -3.15 15.55
CA ALA A 256 3.38 -3.60 16.06
C ALA A 256 3.09 -5.05 15.68
N VAL A 257 3.39 -5.46 14.44
CA VAL A 257 3.27 -6.87 13.99
C VAL A 257 4.25 -7.77 14.74
N GLN A 258 5.52 -7.36 14.88
CA GLN A 258 6.53 -8.11 15.63
C GLN A 258 6.11 -8.29 17.09
N THR A 259 5.51 -7.27 17.71
CA THR A 259 4.97 -7.34 19.07
C THR A 259 3.85 -8.37 19.19
N VAL A 260 2.90 -8.38 18.24
CA VAL A 260 1.82 -9.37 18.22
C VAL A 260 2.35 -10.78 17.97
N ALA A 261 3.31 -10.94 17.05
CA ALA A 261 3.98 -12.22 16.79
C ALA A 261 4.72 -12.74 18.03
N ALA A 262 5.42 -11.86 18.76
CA ALA A 262 6.11 -12.19 20.00
C ALA A 262 5.16 -12.69 21.10
N LEU A 263 3.98 -12.07 21.22
CA LEU A 263 2.94 -12.51 22.16
C LEU A 263 2.36 -13.88 21.77
N LEU A 264 2.21 -14.15 20.47
CA LEU A 264 1.69 -15.43 19.95
C LEU A 264 2.70 -16.58 20.05
N ALA A 265 3.99 -16.31 19.85
CA ALA A 265 5.05 -17.31 19.96
C ALA A 265 5.25 -17.82 21.41
N GLY A 266 4.54 -17.24 22.38
CA GLY A 266 4.50 -17.74 23.74
C GLY A 266 5.86 -17.72 24.42
N LEU A 267 6.73 -16.74 24.11
CA LEU A 267 7.95 -16.52 24.87
C LEU A 267 7.57 -16.13 26.31
N GLN A 268 7.46 -17.18 27.12
CA GLN A 268 7.23 -17.18 28.55
C GLN A 268 8.32 -16.32 29.18
N GLY A 269 7.95 -15.14 29.66
CA GLY A 269 8.71 -14.54 30.74
C GLY A 269 8.72 -15.55 31.91
N PRO A 270 9.89 -15.86 32.49
CA PRO A 270 9.94 -16.51 33.79
C PRO A 270 9.25 -15.65 34.86
#